data_AF-A0A5J4TIX7-F1
#
_entry.id   AF-A0A5J4TIX7-F1
#
_cell.length_a   1.000
_cell.length_b   1.000
_cell.length_c   1.000
_cell.angle_alpha   90.00
_cell.angle_beta   90.00
_cell.angle_gamma   90.00
#
_symmetry.space_group_name_H-M   'P 1'
#
loop_
_entity.id
_entity.type
_entity.pdbx_description
1 polymer ?
#
loop_
_entity_poly.entity_id
_entity_poly.type
_entity_poly.pdbx_seq_one_letter_code
_entity_poly.pdbx_strand_id
1 'polypeptide(L)' 'MKTKKRLGKIDHITDDTKGNGSYEDGQRISVIVDMTTDPRKVVFYIDDIEQPNYVIGIPSEIRFWV' A
#
# COMPACT_ATOMS: atom_id res chain seq x y z
N MET A 1 9.74 -21.55 -13.62
CA MET A 1 8.45 -20.81 -13.75
C MET A 1 8.78 -19.33 -13.89
N LYS A 2 8.20 -18.60 -14.84
CA LYS A 2 8.32 -17.14 -14.89
C LYS A 2 7.29 -16.57 -13.90
N THR A 3 7.75 -15.90 -12.85
CA THR A 3 6.89 -15.21 -11.89
C THR A 3 6.18 -14.05 -12.59
N LYS A 4 4.86 -13.89 -12.37
CA LYS A 4 4.10 -12.80 -12.97
C LYS A 4 4.36 -11.51 -12.19
N LYS A 5 5.09 -10.59 -12.81
CA LYS A 5 5.35 -9.25 -12.27
C LYS A 5 4.11 -8.37 -12.36
N ARG A 6 3.63 -7.86 -11.21
CA ARG A 6 2.48 -6.96 -11.08
C ARG A 6 2.96 -5.58 -10.65
N LEU A 7 2.29 -4.54 -11.14
CA LEU A 7 2.63 -3.15 -10.80
C LEU A 7 2.15 -2.83 -9.38
N GLY A 8 2.97 -2.13 -8.58
CA GLY A 8 2.63 -1.69 -7.22
C GLY A 8 1.70 -0.47 -7.16
N LYS A 9 0.70 -0.37 -8.05
CA LYS A 9 -0.21 0.77 -8.09
C LYS A 9 -1.08 0.83 -6.83
N ILE A 10 -1.29 2.04 -6.30
CA ILE A 10 -2.37 2.34 -5.35
C ILE A 10 -3.49 3.01 -6.15
N ASP A 11 -4.66 2.40 -6.11
CA ASP A 11 -5.91 2.96 -6.63
C ASP A 11 -6.57 3.82 -5.55
N HIS A 12 -6.91 5.06 -5.89
CA HIS A 12 -7.47 6.06 -4.97
C HIS A 12 -8.46 6.95 -5.74
N ILE A 13 -9.30 7.71 -5.05
CA ILE A 13 -10.26 8.64 -5.71
C ILE A 13 -9.58 9.76 -6.51
N THR A 14 -8.27 9.95 -6.32
CA THR A 14 -7.41 10.84 -7.11
C THR A 14 -6.70 10.06 -8.22
N ASP A 15 -5.84 10.71 -8.99
CA ASP A 15 -5.06 10.02 -10.02
C ASP A 15 -4.21 8.85 -9.50
N ASP A 16 -3.95 7.90 -10.41
CA ASP A 16 -3.06 6.75 -10.23
C ASP A 16 -1.70 7.16 -9.63
N THR A 17 -1.24 6.41 -8.63
CA THR A 17 0.10 6.59 -8.06
C THR A 17 1.17 5.86 -8.89
N LYS A 18 2.36 6.46 -9.00
CA LYS A 18 3.57 5.86 -9.59
C LYS A 18 4.69 5.84 -8.55
N GLY A 19 5.65 4.92 -8.70
CA GLY A 19 6.88 4.91 -7.89
C GLY A 19 7.01 3.75 -6.91
N ASN A 20 5.92 3.08 -6.55
CA ASN A 20 5.99 1.84 -5.80
C ASN A 20 6.66 0.71 -6.60
N GLY A 21 7.34 -0.17 -5.88
CA GLY A 21 7.92 -1.39 -6.42
C GLY A 21 6.84 -2.32 -6.98
N SER A 22 7.15 -2.96 -8.09
CA SER A 22 6.40 -4.12 -8.56
C SER A 22 6.56 -5.30 -7.61
N TYR A 23 5.59 -6.20 -7.59
CA TYR A 23 5.63 -7.42 -6.81
C TYR A 23 5.35 -8.65 -7.69
N GLU A 24 5.71 -9.81 -7.16
CA GLU A 24 5.61 -11.11 -7.81
C GLU A 24 4.88 -12.13 -6.91
N ASP A 25 4.39 -13.20 -7.51
CA ASP A 25 3.73 -14.27 -6.75
C ASP A 25 4.71 -14.88 -5.73
N GLY A 26 4.25 -15.07 -4.49
CA GLY A 26 5.06 -15.57 -3.38
C GLY A 26 5.64 -14.48 -2.48
N GLN A 27 5.65 -13.22 -2.90
CA GLN A 27 6.01 -12.10 -2.04
C GLN A 27 4.87 -11.74 -1.08
N ARG A 28 5.23 -11.26 0.11
CA ARG A 28 4.28 -10.80 1.13
C ARG A 28 3.99 -9.32 0.94
N ILE A 29 2.71 -8.99 0.78
CA ILE A 29 2.23 -7.61 0.83
C ILE A 29 1.68 -7.34 2.22
N SER A 30 2.12 -6.25 2.86
CA SER A 30 1.61 -5.82 4.16
C SER A 30 1.17 -4.36 4.13
N VAL A 31 0.21 -4.04 5.00
CA VAL A 31 -0.29 -2.68 5.24
C VAL A 31 -0.17 -2.39 6.73
N ILE A 32 0.38 -1.24 7.08
CA ILE A 32 0.38 -0.70 8.44
C ILE A 32 -0.49 0.55 8.44
N VAL A 33 -1.45 0.61 9.37
CA VAL A 33 -2.33 1.75 9.56
C VAL A 33 -2.04 2.38 10.91
N ASP A 34 -1.61 3.64 10.88
CA ASP A 34 -1.49 4.47 12.08
C ASP A 34 -2.74 5.34 12.22
N MET A 35 -3.59 4.94 13.17
CA MET A 35 -4.83 5.64 13.52
C MET A 35 -4.65 6.67 14.63
N THR A 36 -3.43 6.80 15.18
CA THR A 36 -3.14 7.59 16.39
C THR A 36 -2.58 8.97 16.09
N THR A 37 -1.96 9.16 14.92
CA THR A 37 -1.43 10.44 14.46
C THR A 37 -2.48 11.32 13.79
N ASP A 38 -2.23 12.63 13.77
CA ASP A 38 -3.00 13.61 13.00
C ASP A 38 -2.04 14.38 12.08
N PRO A 39 -2.03 14.10 10.76
CA PRO A 39 -2.95 13.22 10.04
C PRO A 39 -2.65 11.72 10.21
N ARG A 40 -3.70 10.89 10.26
CA ARG A 40 -3.61 9.41 10.24
C ARG A 40 -2.97 8.93 8.94
N LYS A 41 -2.25 7.80 8.97
CA LYS A 41 -1.39 7.36 7.86
C LYS A 41 -1.55 5.86 7.54
N VAL A 42 -1.42 5.50 6.26
CA VAL A 42 -1.33 4.13 5.74
C VAL A 42 -0.02 3.95 4.98
N VAL A 43 0.75 2.92 5.31
CA VAL A 43 2.02 2.58 4.67
C VAL A 43 1.99 1.14 4.16
N PHE A 44 2.62 0.90 3.01
CA PHE A 44 2.64 -0.39 2.32
C PHE A 44 4.04 -0.98 2.31
N TYR A 45 4.12 -2.31 2.35
CA TYR A 45 5.39 -3.06 2.33
C TYR A 45 5.31 -4.23 1.35
N ILE A 46 6.45 -4.53 0.69
CA ILE A 46 6.68 -5.76 -0.09
C ILE A 46 7.87 -6.45 0.56
N ASP A 47 7.69 -7.68 1.06
CA ASP A 47 8.72 -8.43 1.80
C ASP A 47 9.42 -7.58 2.87
N ASP A 48 8.60 -6.88 3.66
CA ASP A 48 9.03 -6.00 4.75
C ASP A 48 9.85 -4.76 4.30
N ILE A 49 9.92 -4.48 2.99
CA ILE A 49 10.48 -3.24 2.42
C ILE A 49 9.37 -2.20 2.20
N GLU A 50 9.50 -1.06 2.86
CA GLU A 50 8.55 0.06 2.76
C GLU A 50 8.45 0.59 1.33
N GLN A 51 7.22 0.86 0.88
CA GLN A 51 6.95 1.42 -0.43
C GLN A 51 6.94 2.96 -0.40
N PRO A 52 7.45 3.64 -1.45
CA PRO A 52 7.55 5.10 -1.49
C PRO A 52 6.23 5.86 -1.30
N ASN A 53 5.12 5.31 -1.79
CA ASN A 53 3.82 5.95 -1.67
C ASN A 53 3.06 5.47 -0.42
N TYR A 54 2.43 6.44 0.23
CA TYR A 54 1.62 6.26 1.43
C TYR A 54 0.37 7.15 1.33
N VAL A 55 -0.65 6.84 2.13
CA VAL A 55 -1.89 7.66 2.21
C VAL A 55 -1.91 8.36 3.56
N ILE A 56 -2.24 9.66 3.59
CA ILE A 56 -2.45 10.43 4.81
C ILE A 56 -3.87 11.01 4.85
N GLY A 57 -4.35 11.36 6.05
CA GLY A 57 -5.65 11.99 6.23
C GLY A 57 -6.82 11.02 6.12
N ILE A 58 -6.59 9.73 6.44
CA ILE A 58 -7.66 8.74 6.43
C ILE A 58 -8.71 9.02 7.55
N PRO A 59 -9.99 8.65 7.33
CA PRO A 59 -11.05 8.83 8.33
C PRO A 59 -10.76 8.09 9.64
N SER A 60 -11.52 8.41 10.69
CA SER A 60 -11.40 7.74 12.00
C SER A 60 -11.90 6.28 11.99
N GLU A 61 -12.59 5.89 10.92
CA GLU A 61 -13.14 4.56 10.73
C GLU A 61 -12.76 4.05 9.34
N ILE A 62 -12.21 2.83 9.28
CA ILE A 62 -11.80 2.16 8.04
C ILE A 62 -12.29 0.71 8.01
N ARG A 63 -12.28 0.10 6.83
CA ARG A 63 -12.65 -1.31 6.64
C ARG A 63 -11.64 -1.99 5.71
N PHE A 64 -11.39 -3.26 5.98
CA PHE A 64 -10.66 -4.14 5.08
C PHE A 64 -11.65 -5.06 4.37
N TRP A 65 -11.61 -5.08 3.05
CA TRP A 65 -12.38 -6.01 2.23
C TRP A 65 -11.49 -7.23 1.95
N VAL A 66 -12.06 -8.43 2.13
CA VAL A 66 -11.41 -9.73 1.85
C VAL A 66 -12.15 -10.40 0.70
#